data_AF-A0A9P3AZV3-F1
#
_entry.id   AF-A0A9P3AZV3-F1
#
_cell.length_a   1.000
_cell.length_b   1.000
_cell.length_c   1.000
_cell.angle_alpha   90.00
_cell.angle_beta   90.00
_cell.angle_gamma   90.00
#
_symmetry.space_group_name_H-M   'P 1'
#
loop_
_entity.id
_entity.type
_entity.pdbx_description
1 polymer ?
#
loop_
_entity_poly.entity_id
_entity_poly.type
_entity_poly.pdbx_seq_one_letter_code
_entity_poly.pdbx_strand_id
1 'polypeptide(L)'
;MTEEVEVAAAVLLRGEEFLLACRPEGKAYAGYWEFPGGKVEAGESVQDALVRELWEEMGIAITQATPWQTRRFVYPHARVCIHFWRVSAWKGEIGVVAPLEHSAIAWQPLRGPVSVAPLLPANTPILKALSLPAVMAITHAEAQGMEAELHRLRQGAQGGEVCIQLRDRGLAADARRRWAHEVAALAAAHADPVLVSEDGAGSGVALAGEIGAVGVHLTAAALGCCTARPDFSWVGASCHTAEELERAETLGLDYAILGPVLPTPSHPEAAGIGWEGFARLVENRELPVFALGGQTRDTLASAQAHGAHGIAMLRGALQRGVGGGVEACRPGAEAGRRFEALALRHHTDASLCRRLAEEIVAHYEAAGRYYHTTAHLDFMLAQLASVAASVQDEDAVLFALFYHDVIYIPAHDDNETQSADLAADRLARLGLPSERIQKVRQMILATRDHASADDADTNILTDIDLASLGQPRSAYLRMATEVRQEYARYDEATWNAGRRRVLEHFLARPRIYKTPHFQMRLEKMARENLEYECKTLAARAAV
;
A
#
# COMPACT_ATOMS: atom_id res chain seq x y z
N MET A 1 30.22 -9.60 26.70
CA MET A 1 29.73 -9.58 25.31
C MET A 1 29.53 -8.12 24.95
N THR A 2 30.07 -7.64 23.82
CA THR A 2 29.74 -6.29 23.34
C THR A 2 28.24 -6.23 23.07
N GLU A 3 27.58 -5.22 23.61
CA GLU A 3 26.15 -4.98 23.44
C GLU A 3 25.82 -4.79 21.95
N GLU A 4 24.73 -5.38 21.49
CA GLU A 4 24.24 -5.23 20.12
C GLU A 4 23.47 -3.90 20.02
N VAL A 5 23.88 -3.05 19.08
CA VAL A 5 23.29 -1.73 18.90
C VAL A 5 22.19 -1.81 17.85
N GLU A 6 20.98 -1.45 18.23
CA GLU A 6 19.84 -1.34 17.31
C GLU A 6 19.95 -0.03 16.50
N VAL A 7 19.73 -0.14 15.18
CA VAL A 7 19.85 0.97 14.22
C VAL A 7 18.64 0.97 13.30
N ALA A 8 18.02 2.12 13.08
CA ALA A 8 16.99 2.31 12.06
C ALA A 8 17.62 2.94 10.81
N ALA A 9 17.42 2.34 9.64
CA ALA A 9 17.98 2.82 8.38
C ALA A 9 16.90 3.00 7.31
N ALA A 10 16.96 4.11 6.59
CA ALA A 10 15.99 4.49 5.58
C ALA A 10 16.48 4.19 4.16
N VAL A 11 15.71 3.40 3.43
CA VAL A 11 15.77 3.34 1.97
C VAL A 11 14.76 4.36 1.43
N LEU A 12 15.22 5.60 1.25
CA LEU A 12 14.43 6.68 0.65
C LEU A 12 14.28 6.43 -0.84
N LEU A 13 13.04 6.31 -1.31
CA LEU A 13 12.69 5.98 -2.69
C LEU A 13 12.07 7.19 -3.40
N ARG A 14 12.52 7.46 -4.63
CA ARG A 14 11.93 8.48 -5.51
C ARG A 14 11.94 7.99 -6.95
N GLY A 15 10.78 7.63 -7.49
CA GLY A 15 10.70 7.05 -8.83
C GLY A 15 11.51 5.75 -8.91
N GLU A 16 12.45 5.67 -9.86
CA GLU A 16 13.37 4.54 -10.02
C GLU A 16 14.73 4.75 -9.33
N GLU A 17 14.80 5.59 -8.29
CA GLU A 17 16.02 5.89 -7.56
C GLU A 17 15.88 5.67 -6.05
N PHE A 18 17.01 5.44 -5.37
CA PHE A 18 17.14 5.45 -3.92
C PHE A 18 18.29 6.34 -3.45
N LEU A 19 18.21 6.86 -2.22
CA LEU A 19 19.24 7.75 -1.67
C LEU A 19 20.33 6.98 -0.93
N LEU A 20 21.60 7.36 -1.15
CA LEU A 20 22.72 7.08 -0.25
C LEU A 20 23.33 8.38 0.27
N ALA A 21 23.89 8.32 1.47
CA ALA A 21 24.55 9.44 2.13
C ALA A 21 25.99 9.07 2.52
N CYS A 22 26.91 10.04 2.45
CA CYS A 22 28.32 9.87 2.73
C CYS A 22 28.65 10.26 4.16
N ARG A 23 29.32 9.36 4.89
CA ARG A 23 29.70 9.56 6.29
C ARG A 23 30.67 10.74 6.43
N PRO A 24 30.42 11.66 7.38
CA PRO A 24 31.28 12.82 7.58
C PRO A 24 32.63 12.41 8.19
N GLU A 25 33.60 13.32 8.08
CA GLU A 25 34.90 13.18 8.74
C GLU A 25 34.75 13.02 10.27
N GLY A 26 35.65 12.24 10.88
CA GLY A 26 35.65 12.01 12.34
C GLY A 26 34.69 10.94 12.86
N LYS A 27 33.82 10.37 12.02
CA LYS A 27 33.03 9.17 12.34
C LYS A 27 33.78 7.89 11.92
N ALA A 28 33.46 6.75 12.53
CA ALA A 28 33.95 5.46 12.03
C ALA A 28 33.53 5.25 10.57
N TYR A 29 34.42 4.77 9.71
CA TYR A 29 34.20 4.67 8.27
C TYR A 29 33.86 6.01 7.58
N ALA A 30 34.51 7.12 7.98
CA ALA A 30 34.42 8.39 7.25
C ALA A 30 34.66 8.21 5.74
N GLY A 31 33.86 8.90 4.91
CA GLY A 31 33.91 8.80 3.45
C GLY A 31 33.22 7.56 2.85
N TYR A 32 32.70 6.63 3.67
CA TYR A 32 31.88 5.52 3.20
C TYR A 32 30.43 5.97 2.99
N TRP A 33 29.77 5.36 2.01
CA TRP A 33 28.38 5.60 1.66
C TRP A 33 27.44 4.59 2.33
N GLU A 34 26.32 5.10 2.84
CA GLU A 34 25.34 4.31 3.56
C GLU A 34 23.88 4.74 3.33
N PHE A 35 22.94 3.97 3.89
CA PHE A 35 21.55 4.38 3.99
C PHE A 35 21.42 5.26 5.24
N PRO A 36 20.77 6.44 5.15
CA PRO A 36 20.69 7.36 6.28
C PRO A 36 19.82 6.82 7.41
N GLY A 37 20.08 7.29 8.62
CA GLY A 37 19.46 6.82 9.85
C GLY A 37 20.49 6.59 10.95
N GLY A 38 20.01 6.24 12.13
CA GLY A 38 20.84 6.20 13.31
C GLY A 38 20.35 5.23 14.38
N LYS A 39 20.84 5.42 15.59
CA LYS A 39 20.68 4.46 16.68
C LYS A 39 19.29 4.57 17.27
N VAL A 40 18.71 3.42 17.62
CA VAL A 40 17.48 3.37 18.40
C VAL A 40 17.82 3.66 19.86
N GLU A 41 17.17 4.64 20.45
CA GLU A 41 17.37 5.01 21.85
C GLU A 41 16.58 4.11 22.82
N ALA A 42 16.94 4.14 24.10
CA ALA A 42 16.29 3.33 25.11
C ALA A 42 14.80 3.69 25.26
N GLY A 43 13.92 2.72 25.01
CA GLY A 43 12.46 2.91 25.07
C GLY A 43 11.83 3.46 23.79
N GLU A 44 12.62 3.69 22.75
CA GLU A 44 12.18 4.15 21.43
C GLU A 44 11.82 2.96 20.52
N SER A 45 10.78 3.09 19.71
CA SER A 45 10.52 2.10 18.65
C SER A 45 11.45 2.33 17.46
N VAL A 46 11.71 1.30 16.66
CA VAL A 46 12.52 1.44 15.42
C VAL A 46 11.92 2.50 14.48
N GLN A 47 10.58 2.59 14.42
CA GLN A 47 9.90 3.56 13.59
C GLN A 47 10.07 4.99 14.13
N ASP A 48 9.98 5.19 15.44
CA ASP A 48 10.19 6.51 16.06
C ASP A 48 11.63 6.98 15.86
N ALA A 49 12.61 6.07 16.03
CA ALA A 49 14.01 6.33 15.73
C ALA A 49 14.20 6.75 14.27
N LEU A 50 13.60 6.04 13.31
CA LEU A 50 13.65 6.40 11.89
C LEU A 50 13.11 7.81 11.62
N VAL A 51 11.98 8.17 12.24
CA VAL A 51 11.36 9.50 12.09
C VAL A 51 12.28 10.59 12.64
N ARG A 52 12.81 10.39 13.86
CA ARG A 52 13.72 11.34 14.52
C ARG A 52 15.01 11.51 13.73
N GLU A 53 15.69 10.42 13.41
CA GLU A 53 16.98 10.44 12.71
C GLU A 53 16.87 11.09 11.33
N LEU A 54 15.82 10.82 10.55
CA LEU A 54 15.64 11.49 9.25
C LEU A 54 15.29 12.98 9.37
N TRP A 55 14.67 13.38 10.48
CA TRP A 55 14.45 14.79 10.74
C TRP A 55 15.78 15.48 11.12
N GLU A 56 16.56 14.87 12.01
CA GLU A 56 17.85 15.39 12.49
C GLU A 56 18.92 15.42 11.39
N GLU A 57 19.13 14.30 10.69
CA GLU A 57 20.22 14.15 9.72
C GLU A 57 19.92 14.78 8.35
N MET A 58 18.64 14.82 7.96
CA MET A 58 18.23 15.17 6.60
C MET A 58 17.23 16.33 6.53
N GLY A 59 16.61 16.73 7.64
CA GLY A 59 15.61 17.81 7.67
C GLY A 59 14.27 17.45 7.02
N ILE A 60 13.94 16.16 6.91
CA ILE A 60 12.68 15.69 6.27
C ILE A 60 11.74 15.03 7.28
N ALA A 61 10.43 15.23 7.06
CA ALA A 61 9.39 14.58 7.85
C ALA A 61 8.73 13.46 7.02
N ILE A 62 9.03 12.21 7.36
CA ILE A 62 8.47 11.06 6.63
C ILE A 62 6.94 10.97 6.80
N THR A 63 6.25 10.61 5.73
CA THR A 63 4.77 10.47 5.70
C THR A 63 4.31 9.09 5.26
N GLN A 64 5.16 8.36 4.55
CA GLN A 64 4.93 6.95 4.21
C GLN A 64 6.23 6.17 4.39
N ALA A 65 6.18 5.17 5.27
CA ALA A 65 7.28 4.24 5.50
C ALA A 65 6.72 2.84 5.77
N THR A 66 7.42 1.81 5.30
CA THR A 66 7.08 0.40 5.52
C THR A 66 8.30 -0.39 5.98
N PRO A 67 8.15 -1.33 6.93
CA PRO A 67 9.25 -2.20 7.33
C PRO A 67 9.67 -3.09 6.17
N TRP A 68 10.94 -3.52 6.11
CA TRP A 68 11.41 -4.36 5.01
C TRP A 68 12.32 -5.52 5.40
N GLN A 69 13.53 -5.26 5.89
CA GLN A 69 14.46 -6.33 6.25
C GLN A 69 15.40 -5.88 7.37
N THR A 70 15.91 -6.84 8.13
CA THR A 70 16.87 -6.58 9.21
C THR A 70 18.25 -7.12 8.82
N ARG A 71 19.34 -6.54 9.28
CA ARG A 71 20.68 -7.14 9.11
C ARG A 71 21.49 -7.06 10.38
N ARG A 72 22.07 -8.19 10.77
CA ARG A 72 23.05 -8.22 11.85
C ARG A 72 24.44 -8.20 11.24
N PHE A 73 25.26 -7.24 11.66
CA PHE A 73 26.62 -7.10 11.16
C PHE A 73 27.61 -6.82 12.29
N VAL A 74 28.80 -7.41 12.20
CA VAL A 74 29.88 -7.23 13.17
C VAL A 74 30.98 -6.40 12.52
N TYR A 75 31.07 -5.14 12.91
CA TYR A 75 32.21 -4.28 12.61
C TYR A 75 33.34 -4.52 13.62
N PRO A 76 34.59 -4.15 13.31
CA PRO A 76 35.71 -4.24 14.26
C PRO A 76 35.46 -3.50 15.59
N HIS A 77 34.58 -2.49 15.58
CA HIS A 77 34.31 -1.61 16.72
C HIS A 77 32.90 -1.76 17.32
N ALA A 78 31.97 -2.49 16.68
CA ALA A 78 30.58 -2.59 17.12
C ALA A 78 29.85 -3.81 16.52
N ARG A 79 28.83 -4.28 17.21
CA ARG A 79 27.83 -5.21 16.67
C ARG A 79 26.53 -4.43 16.46
N VAL A 80 25.96 -4.48 15.27
CA VAL A 80 24.75 -3.73 14.93
C VAL A 80 23.66 -4.63 14.41
N CYS A 81 22.42 -4.33 14.78
CA CYS A 81 21.20 -4.86 14.20
C CYS A 81 20.50 -3.70 13.49
N ILE A 82 20.54 -3.71 12.15
CA ILE A 82 20.04 -2.61 11.32
C ILE A 82 18.68 -2.99 10.76
N HIS A 83 17.66 -2.20 11.06
CA HIS A 83 16.30 -2.36 10.55
C HIS A 83 16.08 -1.42 9.38
N PHE A 84 15.95 -1.99 8.18
CA PHE A 84 15.72 -1.23 6.96
C PHE A 84 14.22 -0.99 6.76
N TRP A 85 13.89 0.28 6.54
CA TRP A 85 12.56 0.74 6.20
C TRP A 85 12.57 1.38 4.82
N ARG A 86 11.56 1.09 4.01
CA ARG A 86 11.35 1.82 2.75
C ARG A 86 10.57 3.08 3.04
N VAL A 87 11.06 4.21 2.59
CA VAL A 87 10.39 5.52 2.74
C VAL A 87 10.02 6.01 1.35
N SER A 88 8.72 6.03 1.04
CA SER A 88 8.20 6.39 -0.29
C SER A 88 7.66 7.81 -0.38
N ALA A 89 7.40 8.46 0.75
CA ALA A 89 6.94 9.84 0.78
C ALA A 89 7.35 10.57 2.06
N TRP A 90 7.69 11.86 1.92
CA TRP A 90 8.06 12.75 3.00
C TRP A 90 7.70 14.20 2.65
N LYS A 91 7.72 15.08 3.65
CA LYS A 91 7.62 16.53 3.52
C LYS A 91 8.99 17.17 3.78
N GLY A 92 9.21 18.32 3.17
CA GLY A 92 10.48 19.04 3.22
C GLY A 92 11.43 18.63 2.11
N GLU A 93 12.51 19.39 1.98
CA GLU A 93 13.57 19.16 1.00
C GLU A 93 14.87 18.81 1.75
N ILE A 94 15.53 17.74 1.30
CA ILE A 94 16.70 17.18 1.98
C ILE A 94 17.83 18.22 2.04
N GLY A 95 18.35 18.48 3.23
CA GLY A 95 19.46 19.41 3.46
C GLY A 95 19.10 20.90 3.38
N VAL A 96 17.81 21.25 3.27
CA VAL A 96 17.34 22.65 3.25
C VAL A 96 16.91 23.13 4.64
N VAL A 97 16.14 22.32 5.37
CA VAL A 97 15.56 22.69 6.67
C VAL A 97 16.57 22.54 7.81
N ALA A 98 17.46 21.55 7.71
CA ALA A 98 18.56 21.31 8.65
C ALA A 98 19.87 21.11 7.86
N PRO A 99 21.02 21.55 8.38
CA PRO A 99 22.30 21.22 7.78
C PRO A 99 22.50 19.70 7.80
N LEU A 100 22.96 19.15 6.68
CA LEU A 100 23.22 17.72 6.58
C LEU A 100 24.29 17.31 7.60
N GLU A 101 23.99 16.29 8.40
CA GLU A 101 25.02 15.59 9.19
C GLU A 101 25.96 14.75 8.31
N HIS A 102 25.64 14.64 7.02
CA HIS A 102 26.40 13.94 6.00
C HIS A 102 27.25 14.89 5.17
N SER A 103 28.42 14.41 4.71
CA SER A 103 29.33 15.21 3.87
C SER A 103 28.85 15.32 2.42
N ALA A 104 28.03 14.37 1.95
CA ALA A 104 27.39 14.37 0.64
C ALA A 104 26.17 13.44 0.62
N ILE A 105 25.30 13.63 -0.36
CA ILE A 105 24.19 12.71 -0.69
C ILE A 105 24.17 12.43 -2.18
N ALA A 106 23.66 11.26 -2.58
CA ALA A 106 23.57 10.89 -3.99
C ALA A 106 22.41 9.93 -4.24
N TRP A 107 21.55 10.28 -5.19
CA TRP A 107 20.52 9.40 -5.73
C TRP A 107 21.16 8.36 -6.64
N GLN A 108 20.84 7.09 -6.40
CA GLN A 108 21.33 5.94 -7.13
C GLN A 108 20.15 5.26 -7.85
N PRO A 109 20.37 4.69 -9.04
CA PRO A 109 19.30 3.97 -9.73
C PRO A 109 18.96 2.68 -8.98
N LEU A 110 17.67 2.34 -8.88
CA LEU A 110 17.16 1.07 -8.34
C LEU A 110 17.65 -0.14 -9.15
N ARG A 111 17.88 0.08 -10.45
CA ARG A 111 18.38 -0.94 -11.38
C ARG A 111 19.72 -0.50 -11.95
N GLY A 112 20.68 -1.42 -11.95
CA GLY A 112 22.03 -1.19 -12.46
C GLY A 112 23.05 -0.86 -11.36
N PRO A 113 24.29 -0.51 -11.76
CA PRO A 113 25.37 -0.27 -10.81
C PRO A 113 25.17 1.07 -10.08
N VAL A 114 25.54 1.09 -8.80
CA VAL A 114 25.67 2.35 -8.06
C VAL A 114 26.91 3.12 -8.52
N SER A 115 26.84 4.45 -8.48
CA SER A 115 27.89 5.36 -8.92
C SER A 115 28.86 5.80 -7.81
N VAL A 116 28.55 5.48 -6.56
CA VAL A 116 29.31 5.91 -5.37
C VAL A 116 30.12 4.79 -4.75
N ALA A 117 31.27 5.13 -4.16
CA ALA A 117 32.16 4.21 -3.46
C ALA A 117 33.07 4.97 -2.47
N PRO A 118 33.58 4.30 -1.40
CA PRO A 118 33.26 2.93 -0.98
C PRO A 118 31.91 2.84 -0.25
N LEU A 119 31.25 1.68 -0.32
CA LEU A 119 30.00 1.40 0.41
C LEU A 119 30.29 0.74 1.76
N LEU A 120 29.43 0.97 2.75
CA LEU A 120 29.47 0.14 3.96
C LEU A 120 29.18 -1.34 3.63
N PRO A 121 29.97 -2.29 4.15
CA PRO A 121 29.80 -3.71 3.83
C PRO A 121 28.41 -4.28 4.13
N ALA A 122 27.74 -3.78 5.18
CA ALA A 122 26.40 -4.20 5.56
C ALA A 122 25.32 -3.88 4.50
N ASN A 123 25.60 -2.95 3.57
CA ASN A 123 24.64 -2.51 2.56
C ASN A 123 24.64 -3.38 1.30
N THR A 124 25.70 -4.14 1.04
CA THR A 124 25.80 -4.98 -0.18
C THR A 124 24.62 -5.94 -0.34
N PRO A 125 24.18 -6.68 0.71
CA PRO A 125 22.99 -7.53 0.60
C PRO A 125 21.68 -6.74 0.37
N ILE A 126 21.61 -5.51 0.89
CA ILE A 126 20.44 -4.63 0.73
C ILE A 126 20.34 -4.12 -0.71
N LEU A 127 21.47 -3.69 -1.28
CA LEU A 127 21.55 -3.27 -2.68
C LEU A 127 21.18 -4.42 -3.62
N LYS A 128 21.66 -5.63 -3.33
CA LYS A 128 21.23 -6.84 -4.04
C LYS A 128 19.72 -7.00 -3.92
N ALA A 129 19.16 -6.96 -2.71
CA ALA A 129 17.72 -7.10 -2.49
C ALA A 129 16.88 -6.01 -3.19
N LEU A 130 17.38 -4.76 -3.32
CA LEU A 130 16.70 -3.69 -4.06
C LEU A 130 16.61 -3.94 -5.56
N SER A 131 17.60 -4.64 -6.13
CA SER A 131 17.58 -5.03 -7.55
C SER A 131 16.58 -6.14 -7.87
N LEU A 132 16.00 -6.77 -6.84
CA LEU A 132 14.95 -7.77 -7.02
C LEU A 132 13.60 -7.07 -7.21
N PRO A 133 12.85 -7.36 -8.31
CA PRO A 133 11.56 -6.73 -8.51
C PRO A 133 10.54 -7.13 -7.44
N ALA A 134 9.74 -6.16 -6.98
CA ALA A 134 8.74 -6.38 -5.93
C ALA A 134 7.50 -7.17 -6.39
N VAL A 135 7.39 -7.48 -7.68
CA VAL A 135 6.32 -8.34 -8.23
C VAL A 135 6.96 -9.58 -8.83
N MET A 136 6.57 -10.74 -8.34
CA MET A 136 6.99 -12.04 -8.88
C MET A 136 5.81 -12.73 -9.56
N ALA A 137 5.91 -12.99 -10.87
CA ALA A 137 4.96 -13.77 -11.64
C ALA A 137 5.35 -15.24 -11.60
N ILE A 138 4.53 -16.08 -10.98
CA ILE A 138 4.75 -17.53 -10.95
C ILE A 138 3.93 -18.17 -12.06
N THR A 139 4.56 -18.95 -12.94
CA THR A 139 3.87 -19.56 -14.08
C THR A 139 2.92 -20.69 -13.67
N HIS A 140 1.84 -20.87 -14.44
CA HIS A 140 0.87 -21.95 -14.22
C HIS A 140 0.33 -22.54 -15.54
N ALA A 141 1.21 -22.68 -16.54
CA ALA A 141 0.91 -23.21 -17.86
C ALA A 141 0.37 -24.65 -17.84
N GLU A 142 0.75 -25.47 -16.85
CA GLU A 142 0.19 -26.84 -16.69
C GLU A 142 -1.33 -26.86 -16.58
N ALA A 143 -1.91 -25.86 -15.89
CA ALA A 143 -3.33 -25.80 -15.61
C ALA A 143 -4.08 -24.84 -16.54
N GLN A 144 -3.44 -23.75 -16.96
CA GLN A 144 -4.05 -22.69 -17.77
C GLN A 144 -3.74 -22.81 -19.27
N GLY A 145 -2.78 -23.65 -19.64
CA GLY A 145 -2.23 -23.73 -20.99
C GLY A 145 -1.13 -22.70 -21.23
N MET A 146 -0.15 -23.08 -22.06
CA MET A 146 1.03 -22.25 -22.38
C MET A 146 0.67 -20.94 -23.07
N GLU A 147 -0.30 -20.95 -23.99
CA GLU A 147 -0.68 -19.77 -24.77
C GLU A 147 -1.34 -18.69 -23.89
N ALA A 148 -2.26 -19.08 -23.01
CA ALA A 148 -2.90 -18.18 -22.05
C ALA A 148 -1.88 -17.60 -21.06
N GLU A 149 -0.95 -18.43 -20.59
CA GLU A 149 0.10 -17.99 -19.68
C GLU A 149 1.09 -17.03 -20.37
N LEU A 150 1.46 -17.29 -21.62
CA LEU A 150 2.30 -16.40 -22.40
C LEU A 150 1.62 -15.04 -22.64
N HIS A 151 0.31 -15.05 -22.90
CA HIS A 151 -0.48 -13.83 -22.99
C HIS A 151 -0.45 -13.05 -21.66
N ARG A 152 -0.67 -13.72 -20.53
CA ARG A 152 -0.60 -13.12 -19.19
C ARG A 152 0.75 -12.48 -18.91
N LEU A 153 1.85 -13.16 -19.25
CA LEU A 153 3.21 -12.66 -19.07
C LEU A 153 3.49 -11.46 -19.98
N ARG A 154 3.11 -11.50 -21.26
CA ARG A 154 3.26 -10.36 -22.20
C ARG A 154 2.52 -9.12 -21.72
N GLN A 155 1.36 -9.33 -21.12
CA GLN A 155 0.56 -8.27 -20.54
C GLN A 155 1.24 -7.64 -19.30
N GLY A 156 2.03 -8.41 -18.55
CA GLY A 156 2.69 -7.94 -17.32
C GLY A 156 4.15 -7.49 -17.43
N ALA A 157 4.87 -7.94 -18.46
CA ALA A 157 6.28 -7.64 -18.66
C ALA A 157 6.51 -6.14 -18.90
N GLN A 158 7.29 -5.51 -18.03
CA GLN A 158 7.47 -4.05 -18.00
C GLN A 158 8.91 -3.67 -17.60
N GLY A 159 9.87 -3.88 -18.49
CA GLY A 159 11.19 -3.23 -18.38
C GLY A 159 12.01 -3.60 -17.14
N GLY A 160 11.85 -4.82 -16.59
CA GLY A 160 12.51 -5.27 -15.37
C GLY A 160 11.69 -5.06 -14.09
N GLU A 161 10.41 -4.70 -14.20
CA GLU A 161 9.50 -4.54 -13.05
C GLU A 161 8.94 -5.86 -12.51
N VAL A 162 9.11 -6.98 -13.22
CA VAL A 162 8.55 -8.27 -12.83
C VAL A 162 9.62 -9.36 -12.85
N CYS A 163 9.72 -10.13 -11.77
CA CYS A 163 10.50 -11.35 -11.77
C CYS A 163 9.62 -12.54 -12.18
N ILE A 164 10.04 -13.33 -13.15
CA ILE A 164 9.26 -14.48 -13.64
C ILE A 164 9.83 -15.77 -13.05
N GLN A 165 9.03 -16.48 -12.26
CA GLN A 165 9.35 -17.81 -11.75
C GLN A 165 8.67 -18.88 -12.62
N LEU A 166 9.46 -19.63 -13.39
CA LEU A 166 9.01 -20.78 -14.15
C LEU A 166 8.78 -21.97 -13.22
N ARG A 167 7.51 -22.23 -12.90
CA ARG A 167 7.09 -23.26 -11.93
C ARG A 167 6.74 -24.61 -12.56
N ASP A 168 6.40 -24.65 -13.85
CA ASP A 168 5.67 -25.75 -14.49
C ASP A 168 6.42 -27.11 -14.57
N ARG A 169 6.63 -27.78 -13.43
CA ARG A 169 7.35 -29.04 -13.25
C ARG A 169 6.61 -30.29 -13.71
N GLY A 170 5.28 -30.26 -13.76
CA GLY A 170 4.40 -31.34 -14.21
C GLY A 170 4.28 -31.47 -15.73
N LEU A 171 4.79 -30.51 -16.50
CA LEU A 171 4.90 -30.64 -17.95
C LEU A 171 5.91 -31.72 -18.33
N ALA A 172 5.64 -32.43 -19.43
CA ALA A 172 6.62 -33.35 -20.02
C ALA A 172 7.94 -32.61 -20.33
N ALA A 173 9.09 -33.28 -20.14
CA ALA A 173 10.40 -32.64 -20.17
C ALA A 173 10.65 -31.78 -21.43
N ASP A 174 10.33 -32.29 -22.62
CA ASP A 174 10.49 -31.54 -23.87
C ASP A 174 9.54 -30.34 -23.98
N ALA A 175 8.31 -30.49 -23.46
CA ALA A 175 7.33 -29.42 -23.44
C ALA A 175 7.74 -28.32 -22.44
N ARG A 176 8.23 -28.70 -21.26
CA ARG A 176 8.77 -27.79 -20.24
C ARG A 176 9.98 -27.03 -20.78
N ARG A 177 10.88 -27.71 -21.50
CA ARG A 177 12.04 -27.09 -22.14
C ARG A 177 11.62 -26.05 -23.18
N ARG A 178 10.72 -26.38 -24.11
CA ARG A 178 10.19 -25.42 -25.11
C ARG A 178 9.53 -24.22 -24.44
N TRP A 179 8.67 -24.47 -23.45
CA TRP A 179 8.02 -23.44 -22.66
C TRP A 179 9.03 -22.51 -21.98
N ALA A 180 10.10 -23.06 -21.42
CA ALA A 180 11.15 -22.28 -20.77
C ALA A 180 11.90 -21.35 -21.74
N HIS A 181 12.22 -21.83 -22.94
CA HIS A 181 12.83 -20.98 -23.98
C HIS A 181 11.89 -19.87 -24.43
N GLU A 182 10.58 -20.13 -24.56
CA GLU A 182 9.60 -19.10 -24.91
C GLU A 182 9.46 -18.02 -23.83
N VAL A 183 9.39 -18.42 -22.55
CA VAL A 183 9.35 -17.48 -21.42
C VAL A 183 10.65 -16.68 -21.32
N ALA A 184 11.80 -17.32 -21.49
CA ALA A 184 13.10 -16.66 -21.47
C ALA A 184 13.24 -15.63 -22.61
N ALA A 185 12.81 -15.98 -23.82
CA ALA A 185 12.83 -15.07 -24.96
C ALA A 185 11.93 -13.84 -24.74
N LEU A 186 10.74 -14.04 -24.15
CA LEU A 186 9.86 -12.94 -23.77
C LEU A 186 10.51 -12.05 -22.70
N ALA A 187 11.03 -12.65 -21.63
CA ALA A 187 11.62 -11.92 -20.52
C ALA A 187 12.86 -11.11 -20.93
N ALA A 188 13.69 -11.66 -21.81
CA ALA A 188 14.87 -10.98 -22.37
C ALA A 188 14.49 -9.71 -23.15
N ALA A 189 13.36 -9.72 -23.88
CA ALA A 189 12.87 -8.55 -24.61
C ALA A 189 12.49 -7.37 -23.69
N HIS A 190 12.21 -7.66 -22.40
CA HIS A 190 11.80 -6.68 -21.40
C HIS A 190 12.79 -6.53 -20.24
N ALA A 191 13.95 -7.19 -20.29
CA ALA A 191 14.93 -7.24 -19.20
C ALA A 191 14.36 -7.74 -17.84
N ASP A 192 13.33 -8.59 -17.88
CA ASP A 192 12.73 -9.18 -16.69
C ASP A 192 13.54 -10.41 -16.23
N PRO A 193 13.91 -10.53 -14.94
CA PRO A 193 14.68 -11.66 -14.45
C PRO A 193 13.86 -12.95 -14.42
N VAL A 194 14.43 -14.04 -14.95
CA VAL A 194 13.81 -15.38 -14.95
C VAL A 194 14.47 -16.28 -13.91
N LEU A 195 13.63 -16.97 -13.14
CA LEU A 195 14.00 -18.00 -12.17
C LEU A 195 13.35 -19.33 -12.55
N VAL A 196 14.01 -20.45 -12.33
CA VAL A 196 13.44 -21.78 -12.60
C VAL A 196 13.21 -22.56 -11.31
N SER A 197 12.02 -23.15 -11.16
CA SER A 197 11.74 -24.01 -10.02
C SER A 197 12.56 -25.31 -10.01
N GLU A 198 13.15 -25.59 -8.85
CA GLU A 198 13.97 -26.76 -8.56
C GLU A 198 13.37 -27.57 -7.39
N ASP A 199 13.30 -28.88 -7.57
CA ASP A 199 12.64 -29.82 -6.66
C ASP A 199 13.56 -30.83 -5.97
N GLY A 200 14.87 -30.65 -6.15
CA GLY A 200 15.92 -31.48 -5.57
C GLY A 200 16.48 -32.52 -6.54
N ALA A 201 15.86 -32.70 -7.71
CA ALA A 201 16.34 -33.65 -8.72
C ALA A 201 17.42 -33.06 -9.66
N GLY A 202 17.69 -31.75 -9.59
CA GLY A 202 18.67 -31.05 -10.42
C GLY A 202 18.17 -30.68 -11.82
N SER A 203 16.94 -31.08 -12.17
CA SER A 203 16.35 -30.77 -13.48
C SER A 203 16.08 -29.29 -13.68
N GLY A 204 15.74 -28.55 -12.62
CA GLY A 204 15.52 -27.11 -12.64
C GLY A 204 16.83 -26.34 -12.79
N VAL A 205 17.88 -26.77 -12.08
CA VAL A 205 19.24 -26.23 -12.21
C VAL A 205 19.78 -26.39 -13.63
N ALA A 206 19.65 -27.58 -14.22
CA ALA A 206 20.09 -27.82 -15.59
C ALA A 206 19.34 -26.93 -16.59
N LEU A 207 18.02 -26.82 -16.43
CA LEU A 207 17.19 -25.97 -17.29
C LEU A 207 17.51 -24.48 -17.12
N ALA A 208 17.77 -24.02 -15.89
CA ALA A 208 18.16 -22.63 -15.61
C ALA A 208 19.45 -22.25 -16.34
N GLY A 209 20.47 -23.11 -16.28
CA GLY A 209 21.73 -22.91 -17.00
C GLY A 209 21.54 -22.90 -18.52
N GLU A 210 20.66 -23.75 -19.05
CA GLU A 210 20.37 -23.83 -20.48
C GLU A 210 19.71 -22.57 -21.04
N ILE A 211 18.72 -22.00 -20.34
CA ILE A 211 17.98 -20.82 -20.82
C ILE A 211 18.66 -19.50 -20.42
N GLY A 212 19.77 -19.55 -19.68
CA GLY A 212 20.44 -18.35 -19.15
C GLY A 212 19.63 -17.63 -18.07
N ALA A 213 18.85 -18.37 -17.27
CA ALA A 213 18.09 -17.80 -16.15
C ALA A 213 19.03 -17.20 -15.10
N VAL A 214 18.58 -16.15 -14.41
CA VAL A 214 19.38 -15.49 -13.37
C VAL A 214 19.46 -16.30 -12.08
N GLY A 215 18.64 -17.35 -11.96
CA GLY A 215 18.55 -18.11 -10.74
C GLY A 215 17.58 -19.28 -10.71
N VAL A 216 17.51 -19.90 -9.52
CA VAL A 216 16.63 -21.02 -9.23
C VAL A 216 15.76 -20.74 -8.00
N HIS A 217 14.59 -21.37 -7.95
CA HIS A 217 13.67 -21.31 -6.82
C HIS A 217 13.40 -22.70 -6.27
N LEU A 218 13.90 -22.99 -5.07
CA LEU A 218 13.71 -24.26 -4.39
C LEU A 218 12.27 -24.41 -3.89
N THR A 219 11.67 -25.57 -4.12
CA THR A 219 10.46 -25.95 -3.37
C THR A 219 10.78 -26.14 -1.88
N ALA A 220 9.77 -26.11 -0.99
CA ALA A 220 9.98 -26.38 0.43
C ALA A 220 10.63 -27.76 0.69
N ALA A 221 10.21 -28.78 -0.07
CA ALA A 221 10.82 -30.11 -0.01
C ALA A 221 12.30 -30.08 -0.46
N ALA A 222 12.61 -29.39 -1.56
CA ALA A 222 13.99 -29.24 -2.03
C ALA A 222 14.85 -28.48 -1.04
N LEU A 223 14.34 -27.41 -0.43
CA LEU A 223 15.00 -26.67 0.63
C LEU A 223 15.36 -27.59 1.81
N GLY A 224 14.41 -28.44 2.24
CA GLY A 224 14.60 -29.39 3.34
C GLY A 224 15.69 -30.44 3.09
N CYS A 225 15.94 -30.80 1.83
CA CYS A 225 17.01 -31.73 1.45
C CYS A 225 18.30 -31.04 0.98
N CYS A 226 18.25 -29.73 0.71
CA CYS A 226 19.38 -28.95 0.20
C CYS A 226 20.48 -28.86 1.27
N THR A 227 21.71 -29.28 0.92
CA THR A 227 22.88 -29.23 1.79
C THR A 227 23.81 -28.07 1.48
N ALA A 228 23.73 -27.51 0.27
CA ALA A 228 24.53 -26.39 -0.18
C ALA A 228 23.74 -25.52 -1.16
N ARG A 229 23.91 -24.20 -1.04
CA ARG A 229 23.30 -23.22 -1.94
C ARG A 229 23.71 -23.48 -3.40
N PRO A 230 22.77 -23.61 -4.34
CA PRO A 230 23.05 -23.60 -5.78
C PRO A 230 23.89 -22.40 -6.22
N ASP A 231 24.79 -22.61 -7.18
CA ASP A 231 25.68 -21.56 -7.69
C ASP A 231 24.98 -20.70 -8.76
N PHE A 232 24.07 -19.85 -8.31
CA PHE A 232 23.40 -18.84 -9.14
C PHE A 232 23.41 -17.47 -8.46
N SER A 233 23.23 -16.41 -9.25
CA SER A 233 23.08 -15.05 -8.75
C SER A 233 21.89 -14.90 -7.82
N TRP A 234 20.77 -15.56 -8.15
CA TRP A 234 19.56 -15.59 -7.34
C TRP A 234 19.17 -17.02 -6.95
N VAL A 235 19.07 -17.28 -5.66
CA VAL A 235 18.50 -18.52 -5.12
C VAL A 235 17.49 -18.15 -4.06
N GLY A 236 16.26 -18.63 -4.20
CA GLY A 236 15.26 -18.50 -3.14
C GLY A 236 14.50 -19.78 -2.92
N ALA A 237 13.61 -19.78 -1.95
CA ALA A 237 12.82 -20.95 -1.61
C ALA A 237 11.38 -20.62 -1.23
N SER A 238 10.48 -21.58 -1.47
CA SER A 238 9.14 -21.57 -0.89
C SER A 238 9.24 -21.96 0.57
N CYS A 239 8.61 -21.17 1.45
CA CYS A 239 8.53 -21.39 2.89
C CYS A 239 7.08 -21.27 3.36
N HIS A 240 6.78 -21.97 4.44
CA HIS A 240 5.48 -22.07 5.09
C HIS A 240 5.60 -21.92 6.62
N THR A 241 6.80 -22.10 7.18
CA THR A 241 7.07 -22.00 8.62
C THR A 241 8.31 -21.16 8.94
N ALA A 242 8.51 -20.84 10.22
CA ALA A 242 9.68 -20.12 10.70
C ALA A 242 10.98 -20.92 10.50
N GLU A 243 10.93 -22.25 10.69
CA GLU A 243 12.08 -23.15 10.54
C GLU A 243 12.56 -23.20 9.09
N GLU A 244 11.64 -23.15 8.12
CA GLU A 244 12.00 -23.11 6.70
C GLU A 244 12.66 -21.78 6.33
N LEU A 245 12.16 -20.65 6.86
CA LEU A 245 12.81 -19.35 6.68
C LEU A 245 14.22 -19.33 7.28
N GLU A 246 14.39 -19.80 8.51
CA GLU A 246 15.70 -19.88 9.18
C GLU A 246 16.67 -20.79 8.41
N ARG A 247 16.17 -21.89 7.85
CA ARG A 247 16.97 -22.76 6.98
C ARG A 247 17.42 -22.05 5.71
N ALA A 248 16.55 -21.26 5.08
CA ALA A 248 16.92 -20.45 3.92
C ALA A 248 18.02 -19.42 4.27
N GLU A 249 17.95 -18.77 5.43
CA GLU A 249 18.99 -17.87 5.94
C GLU A 249 20.31 -18.60 6.16
N THR A 250 20.26 -19.76 6.82
CA THR A 250 21.43 -20.59 7.14
C THR A 250 22.15 -21.07 5.89
N LEU A 251 21.42 -21.41 4.84
CA LEU A 251 21.98 -21.78 3.54
C LEU A 251 22.47 -20.57 2.74
N GLY A 252 22.23 -19.33 3.19
CA GLY A 252 22.62 -18.11 2.48
C GLY A 252 21.78 -17.85 1.23
N LEU A 253 20.50 -18.25 1.24
CA LEU A 253 19.58 -17.92 0.14
C LEU A 253 19.30 -16.42 0.09
N ASP A 254 18.93 -15.93 -1.09
CA ASP A 254 18.81 -14.49 -1.38
C ASP A 254 17.41 -13.94 -1.12
N TYR A 255 16.37 -14.78 -1.14
CA TYR A 255 14.98 -14.40 -0.87
C TYR A 255 14.14 -15.63 -0.53
N ALA A 256 12.92 -15.43 -0.04
CA ALA A 256 11.95 -16.49 0.16
C ALA A 256 10.55 -16.05 -0.30
N ILE A 257 9.70 -17.02 -0.56
CA ILE A 257 8.27 -16.82 -0.79
C ILE A 257 7.53 -17.49 0.36
N LEU A 258 6.77 -16.72 1.13
CA LEU A 258 6.00 -17.20 2.28
C LEU A 258 4.50 -17.16 1.97
N GLY A 259 3.81 -18.28 2.20
CA GLY A 259 2.37 -18.35 2.01
C GLY A 259 1.78 -19.73 2.32
N PRO A 260 0.45 -19.93 2.15
CA PRO A 260 -0.51 -18.92 1.72
C PRO A 260 -0.83 -17.90 2.81
N VAL A 261 -0.78 -16.60 2.47
CA VAL A 261 -1.11 -15.49 3.38
C VAL A 261 -2.61 -15.30 3.50
N LEU A 262 -3.30 -15.21 2.37
CA LEU A 262 -4.76 -15.07 2.28
C LEU A 262 -5.38 -16.36 1.72
N PRO A 263 -6.69 -16.58 1.93
CA PRO A 263 -7.41 -17.68 1.30
C PRO A 263 -7.19 -17.69 -0.22
N THR A 264 -7.06 -18.88 -0.79
CA THR A 264 -6.84 -19.04 -2.23
C THR A 264 -8.02 -19.77 -2.86
N PRO A 265 -8.35 -19.52 -4.15
CA PRO A 265 -9.39 -20.28 -4.84
C PRO A 265 -9.14 -21.80 -4.87
N SER A 266 -7.88 -22.24 -4.75
CA SER A 266 -7.54 -23.67 -4.69
C SER A 266 -7.80 -24.31 -3.31
N HIS A 267 -7.77 -23.50 -2.24
CA HIS A 267 -8.03 -23.92 -0.87
C HIS A 267 -8.81 -22.81 -0.13
N PRO A 268 -10.09 -22.60 -0.47
CA PRO A 268 -10.88 -21.50 0.08
C PRO A 268 -11.20 -21.67 1.58
N GLU A 269 -11.16 -22.91 2.08
CA GLU A 269 -11.42 -23.23 3.50
C GLU A 269 -10.19 -23.05 4.40
N ALA A 270 -8.99 -22.91 3.83
CA ALA A 270 -7.79 -22.60 4.58
C ALA A 270 -7.66 -21.08 4.73
N ALA A 271 -7.80 -20.56 5.95
CA ALA A 271 -7.73 -19.13 6.25
C ALA A 271 -6.39 -18.46 5.86
N GLY A 272 -5.34 -19.26 5.58
CA GLY A 272 -3.97 -18.77 5.42
C GLY A 272 -3.35 -18.38 6.75
N ILE A 273 -2.12 -17.87 6.73
CA ILE A 273 -1.44 -17.37 7.94
C ILE A 273 -1.91 -15.97 8.35
N GLY A 274 -2.62 -15.25 7.46
CA GLY A 274 -3.05 -13.87 7.66
C GLY A 274 -1.88 -12.87 7.64
N TRP A 275 -2.20 -11.58 7.53
CA TRP A 275 -1.19 -10.52 7.52
C TRP A 275 -0.44 -10.38 8.86
N GLU A 276 -1.13 -10.56 9.98
CA GLU A 276 -0.49 -10.56 11.30
C GLU A 276 0.48 -11.75 11.47
N GLY A 277 0.09 -12.94 11.01
CA GLY A 277 0.95 -14.12 11.04
C GLY A 277 2.16 -13.97 10.11
N PHE A 278 1.94 -13.39 8.92
CA PHE A 278 3.02 -13.05 7.99
C PHE A 278 4.01 -12.07 8.65
N ALA A 279 3.53 -10.95 9.19
CA ALA A 279 4.37 -9.93 9.83
C ALA A 279 5.23 -10.52 10.95
N ARG A 280 4.66 -11.38 11.81
CA ARG A 280 5.41 -12.08 12.86
C ARG A 280 6.50 -13.01 12.34
N LEU A 281 6.29 -13.67 11.20
CA LEU A 281 7.26 -14.61 10.64
C LEU A 281 8.43 -13.91 9.94
N VAL A 282 8.17 -12.75 9.33
CA VAL A 282 9.17 -11.96 8.58
C VAL A 282 9.89 -10.93 9.45
N GLU A 283 9.38 -10.64 10.65
CA GLU A 283 10.03 -9.76 11.61
C GLU A 283 11.48 -10.24 11.89
N ASN A 284 12.43 -9.31 11.87
CA ASN A 284 13.85 -9.54 12.13
C ASN A 284 14.58 -10.50 11.16
N ARG A 285 13.98 -10.80 10.01
CA ARG A 285 14.60 -11.64 8.96
C ARG A 285 15.59 -10.87 8.12
N GLU A 286 16.64 -11.58 7.72
CA GLU A 286 17.73 -11.02 6.93
C GLU A 286 17.46 -11.01 5.42
N LEU A 287 16.67 -11.97 4.97
CA LEU A 287 16.34 -12.13 3.56
C LEU A 287 15.02 -11.40 3.20
N PRO A 288 14.91 -10.82 1.99
CA PRO A 288 13.65 -10.29 1.48
C PRO A 288 12.60 -11.40 1.28
N VAL A 289 11.40 -11.22 1.84
CA VAL A 289 10.31 -12.22 1.77
C VAL A 289 9.16 -11.71 0.90
N PHE A 290 8.73 -12.50 -0.08
CA PHE A 290 7.52 -12.25 -0.86
C PHE A 290 6.29 -12.90 -0.19
N ALA A 291 5.17 -12.18 -0.19
CA ALA A 291 3.88 -12.76 0.18
C ALA A 291 3.28 -13.56 -0.98
N LEU A 292 2.81 -14.78 -0.73
CA LEU A 292 2.09 -15.61 -1.69
C LEU A 292 0.74 -16.04 -1.13
N GLY A 293 -0.25 -16.22 -2.00
CA GLY A 293 -1.60 -16.69 -1.64
C GLY A 293 -2.58 -15.53 -1.55
N GLY A 294 -3.52 -15.48 -2.50
CA GLY A 294 -4.54 -14.44 -2.63
C GLY A 294 -4.00 -13.06 -3.05
N GLN A 295 -2.77 -12.98 -3.55
CA GLN A 295 -2.13 -11.72 -3.91
C GLN A 295 -2.50 -11.24 -5.33
N THR A 296 -2.68 -9.93 -5.46
CA THR A 296 -2.82 -9.20 -6.74
C THR A 296 -1.88 -8.00 -6.71
N ARG A 297 -1.66 -7.30 -7.83
CA ARG A 297 -0.85 -6.07 -7.80
C ARG A 297 -1.36 -5.04 -6.79
N ASP A 298 -2.67 -4.99 -6.55
CA ASP A 298 -3.29 -4.08 -5.60
C ASP A 298 -2.96 -4.44 -4.14
N THR A 299 -2.58 -5.69 -3.86
CA THR A 299 -2.16 -6.10 -2.51
C THR A 299 -0.70 -5.74 -2.20
N LEU A 300 0.08 -5.23 -3.16
CA LEU A 300 1.51 -4.93 -2.98
C LEU A 300 1.76 -3.95 -1.82
N ALA A 301 1.01 -2.84 -1.77
CA ALA A 301 1.17 -1.84 -0.71
C ALA A 301 0.84 -2.44 0.67
N SER A 302 -0.21 -3.25 0.75
CA SER A 302 -0.56 -3.98 1.98
C SER A 302 0.53 -4.98 2.36
N ALA A 303 1.10 -5.71 1.40
CA ALA A 303 2.16 -6.67 1.68
C ALA A 303 3.40 -5.97 2.26
N GLN A 304 3.82 -4.87 1.65
CA GLN A 304 4.96 -4.08 2.11
C GLN A 304 4.71 -3.47 3.50
N ALA A 305 3.50 -3.00 3.78
CA ALA A 305 3.13 -2.52 5.12
C ALA A 305 3.29 -3.59 6.22
N HIS A 306 3.25 -4.89 5.85
CA HIS A 306 3.47 -6.03 6.74
C HIS A 306 4.88 -6.63 6.63
N GLY A 307 5.85 -5.91 6.08
CA GLY A 307 7.25 -6.34 6.02
C GLY A 307 7.63 -7.14 4.78
N ALA A 308 6.72 -7.33 3.82
CA ALA A 308 7.06 -8.05 2.60
C ALA A 308 8.05 -7.23 1.74
N HIS A 309 9.01 -7.91 1.13
CA HIS A 309 9.74 -7.34 0.01
C HIS A 309 8.77 -7.00 -1.13
N GLY A 310 7.83 -7.89 -1.40
CA GLY A 310 6.88 -7.79 -2.50
C GLY A 310 5.82 -8.89 -2.49
N ILE A 311 5.17 -9.10 -3.63
CA ILE A 311 4.13 -10.12 -3.81
C ILE A 311 4.54 -11.15 -4.86
N ALA A 312 4.11 -12.39 -4.66
CA ALA A 312 4.23 -13.45 -5.64
C ALA A 312 2.83 -13.90 -6.11
N MET A 313 2.66 -13.96 -7.42
CA MET A 313 1.37 -14.10 -8.10
C MET A 313 1.37 -15.33 -9.01
N LEU A 314 0.71 -16.40 -8.55
CA LEU A 314 0.44 -17.59 -9.39
C LEU A 314 -0.67 -17.34 -10.41
N ARG A 315 -1.60 -16.46 -10.08
CA ARG A 315 -2.80 -16.14 -10.88
C ARG A 315 -3.07 -14.63 -10.81
N GLY A 316 -4.03 -14.16 -11.60
CA GLY A 316 -4.41 -12.76 -11.65
C GLY A 316 -3.65 -11.98 -12.73
N ALA A 317 -4.19 -10.82 -13.10
CA ALA A 317 -3.61 -9.95 -14.09
C ALA A 317 -2.25 -9.42 -13.61
N LEU A 318 -1.24 -9.53 -14.47
CA LEU A 318 0.08 -8.96 -14.23
C LEU A 318 0.19 -7.52 -14.77
N GLN A 319 -0.82 -7.04 -15.50
CA GLN A 319 -0.95 -5.63 -15.84
C GLN A 319 -1.17 -4.82 -14.57
N ARG A 320 -0.58 -3.63 -14.50
CA ARG A 320 -1.24 -2.53 -13.79
C ARG A 320 -2.60 -2.38 -14.47
N GLY A 321 -3.72 -2.48 -13.73
CA GLY A 321 -5.04 -2.22 -14.32
C GLY A 321 -4.98 -0.96 -15.19
N VAL A 322 -5.58 -0.96 -16.38
CA VAL A 322 -5.44 0.12 -17.38
C VAL A 322 -5.53 1.48 -16.67
N GLY A 323 -4.37 2.13 -16.54
CA GLY A 323 -4.14 3.26 -15.65
C GLY A 323 -2.69 3.30 -15.16
N GLY A 324 -1.77 3.77 -15.99
CA GLY A 324 -0.41 4.07 -15.53
C GLY A 324 0.67 4.09 -16.59
N GLY A 325 0.61 5.06 -17.52
CA GLY A 325 1.84 5.78 -17.83
C GLY A 325 2.34 6.44 -16.54
N VAL A 326 3.65 6.66 -16.43
CA VAL A 326 4.25 7.44 -15.34
C VAL A 326 3.80 8.90 -15.49
N GLU A 327 2.54 9.19 -15.22
CA GLU A 327 2.18 10.41 -14.52
C GLU A 327 2.15 10.03 -13.05
N ALA A 328 2.77 10.86 -12.21
CA ALA A 328 2.71 10.76 -10.76
C ALA A 328 1.34 10.25 -10.30
N CYS A 329 1.29 9.33 -9.32
CA CYS A 329 0.04 8.98 -8.63
C CYS A 329 -0.68 10.28 -8.25
N ARG A 330 -1.61 10.72 -9.10
CA ARG A 330 -2.48 11.83 -8.79
C ARG A 330 -3.40 11.29 -7.71
N PRO A 331 -3.45 11.90 -6.52
CA PRO A 331 -4.52 11.62 -5.55
C PRO A 331 -5.84 11.63 -6.33
N GLY A 332 -6.65 10.57 -6.34
CA GLY A 332 -7.96 10.59 -7.03
C GLY A 332 -8.17 9.65 -8.22
N ALA A 333 -7.10 9.08 -8.79
CA ALA A 333 -7.21 8.20 -9.95
C ALA A 333 -8.05 6.92 -9.70
N GLU A 334 -8.08 6.39 -8.47
CA GLU A 334 -8.87 5.21 -8.11
C GLU A 334 -10.37 5.52 -7.99
N ALA A 335 -10.73 6.64 -7.33
CA ALA A 335 -12.10 7.09 -7.22
C ALA A 335 -12.73 7.30 -8.62
N GLY A 336 -11.98 7.91 -9.54
CA GLY A 336 -12.40 8.06 -10.93
C GLY A 336 -12.66 6.73 -11.63
N ARG A 337 -11.73 5.76 -11.53
CA ARG A 337 -11.92 4.42 -12.11
C ARG A 337 -13.14 3.70 -11.57
N ARG A 338 -13.38 3.78 -10.25
CA ARG A 338 -14.56 3.17 -9.62
C ARG A 338 -15.86 3.81 -10.09
N PHE A 339 -15.88 5.14 -10.24
CA PHE A 339 -17.02 5.83 -10.81
C PHE A 339 -17.24 5.45 -12.28
N GLU A 340 -16.20 5.43 -13.11
CA GLU A 340 -16.29 5.03 -14.52
C GLU A 340 -16.85 3.61 -14.64
N ALA A 341 -16.37 2.67 -13.82
CA ALA A 341 -16.86 1.30 -13.77
C ALA A 341 -18.33 1.20 -13.35
N LEU A 342 -18.77 2.03 -12.38
CA LEU A 342 -20.17 2.12 -11.97
C LEU A 342 -21.04 2.70 -13.09
N ALA A 343 -20.62 3.79 -13.72
CA ALA A 343 -21.35 4.42 -14.82
C ALA A 343 -21.50 3.47 -16.03
N LEU A 344 -20.46 2.68 -16.32
CA LEU A 344 -20.48 1.66 -17.37
C LEU A 344 -21.47 0.52 -17.12
N ARG A 345 -21.98 0.33 -15.89
CA ARG A 345 -23.08 -0.60 -15.62
C ARG A 345 -24.41 -0.11 -16.22
N HIS A 346 -24.56 1.20 -16.40
CA HIS A 346 -25.82 1.85 -16.80
C HIS A 346 -25.75 2.49 -18.19
N HIS A 347 -24.56 2.74 -18.74
CA HIS A 347 -24.40 3.44 -20.01
C HIS A 347 -23.26 2.83 -20.86
N THR A 348 -23.46 2.76 -22.18
CA THR A 348 -22.50 2.12 -23.12
C THR A 348 -21.46 3.07 -23.70
N ASP A 349 -21.72 4.38 -23.69
CA ASP A 349 -20.72 5.40 -24.08
C ASP A 349 -19.63 5.55 -23.02
N ALA A 350 -18.53 4.81 -23.19
CA ALA A 350 -17.36 4.89 -22.32
C ALA A 350 -16.74 6.29 -22.26
N SER A 351 -16.87 7.10 -23.31
CA SER A 351 -16.35 8.47 -23.33
C SER A 351 -17.15 9.38 -22.40
N LEU A 352 -18.48 9.23 -22.35
CA LEU A 352 -19.32 9.91 -21.38
C LEU A 352 -18.99 9.47 -19.95
N CYS A 353 -18.92 8.16 -19.70
CA CYS A 353 -18.62 7.62 -18.37
C CYS A 353 -17.28 8.15 -17.84
N ARG A 354 -16.25 8.18 -18.69
CA ARG A 354 -14.93 8.74 -18.33
C ARG A 354 -14.98 10.23 -18.02
N ARG A 355 -15.65 11.04 -18.84
CA ARG A 355 -15.78 12.48 -18.59
C ARG A 355 -16.46 12.78 -17.25
N LEU A 356 -17.49 11.99 -16.90
CA LEU A 356 -18.17 12.14 -15.61
C LEU A 356 -17.29 11.69 -14.45
N ALA A 357 -16.49 10.62 -14.63
CA ALA A 357 -15.49 10.22 -13.65
C ALA A 357 -14.42 11.31 -13.41
N GLU A 358 -13.90 11.90 -14.49
CA GLU A 358 -12.95 13.02 -14.44
C GLU A 358 -13.55 14.25 -13.75
N GLU A 359 -14.84 14.54 -13.98
CA GLU A 359 -15.58 15.61 -13.29
C GLU A 359 -15.65 15.37 -11.77
N ILE A 360 -16.04 14.16 -11.34
CA ILE A 360 -16.05 13.80 -9.92
C ILE A 360 -14.66 14.02 -9.30
N VAL A 361 -13.62 13.48 -9.92
CA VAL A 361 -12.25 13.57 -9.41
C VAL A 361 -11.81 15.04 -9.29
N ALA A 362 -12.05 15.85 -10.31
CA ALA A 362 -11.73 17.27 -10.31
C ALA A 362 -12.42 18.05 -9.17
N HIS A 363 -13.66 17.68 -8.83
CA HIS A 363 -14.37 18.30 -7.71
C HIS A 363 -13.72 17.98 -6.36
N TYR A 364 -13.35 16.72 -6.10
CA TYR A 364 -12.74 16.32 -4.83
C TYR A 364 -11.25 16.69 -4.71
N GLU A 365 -10.58 16.96 -5.83
CA GLU A 365 -9.21 17.51 -5.86
C GLU A 365 -9.18 19.05 -5.87
N ALA A 366 -10.32 19.72 -5.81
CA ALA A 366 -10.38 21.18 -5.85
C ALA A 366 -9.58 21.82 -4.69
N ALA A 367 -8.88 22.91 -5.01
CA ALA A 367 -8.07 23.64 -4.03
C ALA A 367 -8.91 24.07 -2.81
N GLY A 368 -8.37 23.85 -1.62
CA GLY A 368 -9.04 24.18 -0.36
C GLY A 368 -9.82 23.01 0.28
N ARG A 369 -9.89 21.84 -0.38
CA ARG A 369 -10.33 20.58 0.23
C ARG A 369 -9.15 19.89 0.90
N TYR A 370 -9.31 19.53 2.17
CA TYR A 370 -8.30 18.83 2.97
C TYR A 370 -8.85 17.53 3.55
N TYR A 371 -10.10 17.55 4.01
CA TYR A 371 -10.82 16.38 4.46
C TYR A 371 -11.69 15.81 3.33
N HIS A 372 -12.48 16.66 2.66
CA HIS A 372 -13.43 16.25 1.61
C HIS A 372 -12.73 15.99 0.27
N THR A 373 -11.79 15.05 0.27
CA THR A 373 -10.92 14.69 -0.86
C THR A 373 -11.28 13.29 -1.39
N THR A 374 -10.60 12.85 -2.44
CA THR A 374 -10.76 11.49 -2.97
C THR A 374 -10.34 10.41 -1.95
N ALA A 375 -9.47 10.74 -0.99
CA ALA A 375 -9.14 9.82 0.10
C ALA A 375 -10.33 9.60 1.05
N HIS A 376 -11.18 10.61 1.25
CA HIS A 376 -12.42 10.49 2.00
C HIS A 376 -13.45 9.63 1.25
N LEU A 377 -13.56 9.79 -0.08
CA LEU A 377 -14.35 8.86 -0.91
C LEU A 377 -13.86 7.40 -0.75
N ASP A 378 -12.55 7.16 -0.84
CA ASP A 378 -11.99 5.81 -0.69
C ASP A 378 -12.31 5.21 0.69
N PHE A 379 -12.24 6.03 1.74
CA PHE A 379 -12.65 5.63 3.10
C PHE A 379 -14.13 5.23 3.16
N MET A 380 -15.04 6.02 2.59
CA MET A 380 -16.48 5.73 2.58
C MET A 380 -16.82 4.48 1.77
N LEU A 381 -16.18 4.30 0.61
CA LEU A 381 -16.34 3.09 -0.21
C LEU A 381 -15.87 1.84 0.55
N ALA A 382 -14.81 1.93 1.36
CA ALA A 382 -14.39 0.85 2.23
C ALA A 382 -15.40 0.56 3.36
N GLN A 383 -16.08 1.58 3.90
CA GLN A 383 -17.16 1.36 4.86
C GLN A 383 -18.36 0.68 4.21
N LEU A 384 -18.75 1.10 3.00
CA LEU A 384 -19.83 0.46 2.25
C LEU A 384 -19.57 -1.03 2.01
N ALA A 385 -18.34 -1.38 1.63
CA ALA A 385 -17.95 -2.78 1.43
C ALA A 385 -18.16 -3.64 2.68
N SER A 386 -18.02 -3.08 3.88
CA SER A 386 -18.25 -3.80 5.15
C SER A 386 -19.72 -4.07 5.47
N VAL A 387 -20.64 -3.42 4.76
CA VAL A 387 -22.10 -3.55 4.93
C VAL A 387 -22.83 -3.89 3.64
N ALA A 388 -22.12 -4.27 2.57
CA ALA A 388 -22.70 -4.50 1.24
C ALA A 388 -23.87 -5.49 1.26
N ALA A 389 -23.83 -6.52 2.11
CA ALA A 389 -24.90 -7.50 2.27
C ALA A 389 -26.21 -6.93 2.85
N SER A 390 -26.17 -5.75 3.47
CA SER A 390 -27.32 -5.07 4.08
C SER A 390 -27.91 -3.98 3.17
N VAL A 391 -27.29 -3.71 2.02
CA VAL A 391 -27.69 -2.66 1.09
C VAL A 391 -28.72 -3.21 0.09
N GLN A 392 -29.82 -2.48 -0.12
CA GLN A 392 -30.89 -2.90 -1.01
C GLN A 392 -30.66 -2.44 -2.46
N ASP A 393 -30.26 -1.19 -2.67
CA ASP A 393 -29.85 -0.66 -3.98
C ASP A 393 -28.41 -0.14 -3.92
N GLU A 394 -27.45 -1.04 -4.18
CA GLU A 394 -26.02 -0.74 -4.10
C GLU A 394 -25.60 0.39 -5.04
N ASP A 395 -26.11 0.40 -6.28
CA ASP A 395 -25.75 1.42 -7.25
C ASP A 395 -26.27 2.80 -6.82
N ALA A 396 -27.47 2.88 -6.24
CA ALA A 396 -27.99 4.14 -5.69
C ALA A 396 -27.10 4.66 -4.55
N VAL A 397 -26.69 3.80 -3.61
CA VAL A 397 -25.79 4.20 -2.52
C VAL A 397 -24.43 4.63 -3.05
N LEU A 398 -23.86 3.90 -4.01
CA LEU A 398 -22.58 4.25 -4.63
C LEU A 398 -22.65 5.63 -5.32
N PHE A 399 -23.68 5.88 -6.14
CA PHE A 399 -23.85 7.19 -6.77
C PHE A 399 -24.02 8.30 -5.72
N ALA A 400 -24.83 8.08 -4.69
CA ALA A 400 -24.99 9.05 -3.62
C ALA A 400 -23.67 9.33 -2.88
N LEU A 401 -22.84 8.31 -2.60
CA LEU A 401 -21.50 8.50 -2.01
C LEU A 401 -20.58 9.33 -2.90
N PHE A 402 -20.54 9.07 -4.21
CA PHE A 402 -19.71 9.88 -5.12
C PHE A 402 -20.19 11.33 -5.19
N TYR A 403 -21.50 11.56 -5.15
CA TYR A 403 -22.07 12.88 -5.38
C TYR A 403 -22.32 13.72 -4.11
N HIS A 404 -22.45 13.16 -2.90
CA HIS A 404 -22.96 13.92 -1.74
C HIS A 404 -22.20 15.22 -1.43
N ASP A 405 -20.87 15.20 -1.51
CA ASP A 405 -19.99 16.37 -1.31
C ASP A 405 -19.22 16.76 -2.58
N VAL A 406 -19.77 16.45 -3.76
CA VAL A 406 -19.17 16.86 -5.03
C VAL A 406 -19.13 18.39 -5.15
N ILE A 407 -20.17 19.07 -4.66
CA ILE A 407 -20.16 20.51 -4.43
C ILE A 407 -19.94 20.72 -2.93
N TYR A 408 -18.84 21.36 -2.59
CA TYR A 408 -18.49 21.64 -1.21
C TYR A 408 -17.78 22.97 -1.10
N ILE A 409 -18.48 23.94 -0.52
CA ILE A 409 -17.94 25.24 -0.12
C ILE A 409 -18.11 25.34 1.39
N PRO A 410 -17.02 25.43 2.18
CA PRO A 410 -17.12 25.50 3.63
C PRO A 410 -18.09 26.59 4.10
N ALA A 411 -18.97 26.22 5.05
CA ALA A 411 -20.02 27.05 5.65
C ALA A 411 -21.11 27.63 4.73
N HIS A 412 -21.25 27.12 3.50
CA HIS A 412 -22.49 27.22 2.74
C HIS A 412 -23.48 26.14 3.20
N ASP A 413 -24.78 26.48 3.22
CA ASP A 413 -25.89 25.62 3.67
C ASP A 413 -26.64 24.93 2.52
N ASP A 414 -26.23 25.19 1.28
CA ASP A 414 -26.85 24.68 0.06
C ASP A 414 -26.00 23.63 -0.69
N ASN A 415 -24.85 23.22 -0.12
CA ASN A 415 -23.94 22.22 -0.70
C ASN A 415 -24.67 20.93 -1.09
N GLU A 416 -25.44 20.33 -0.16
CA GLU A 416 -26.15 19.08 -0.42
C GLU A 416 -27.22 19.24 -1.50
N THR A 417 -27.87 20.40 -1.56
CA THR A 417 -28.87 20.68 -2.61
C THR A 417 -28.20 20.80 -3.98
N GLN A 418 -27.10 21.54 -4.08
CA GLN A 418 -26.34 21.68 -5.32
C GLN A 418 -25.73 20.33 -5.77
N SER A 419 -25.17 19.56 -4.84
CA SER A 419 -24.67 18.20 -5.09
C SER A 419 -25.79 17.27 -5.60
N ALA A 420 -26.97 17.33 -4.99
CA ALA A 420 -28.11 16.51 -5.38
C ALA A 420 -28.71 16.93 -6.74
N ASP A 421 -28.72 18.22 -7.07
CA ASP A 421 -29.11 18.75 -8.38
C ASP A 421 -28.12 18.31 -9.46
N LEU A 422 -26.81 18.40 -9.19
CA LEU A 422 -25.76 17.94 -10.10
C LEU A 422 -25.87 16.44 -10.35
N ALA A 423 -26.04 15.64 -9.29
CA ALA A 423 -26.24 14.20 -9.39
C ALA A 423 -27.45 13.87 -10.28
N ALA A 424 -28.60 14.53 -10.05
CA ALA A 424 -29.80 14.26 -10.83
C ALA A 424 -29.61 14.50 -12.34
N ASP A 425 -28.93 15.60 -12.71
CA ASP A 425 -28.61 15.88 -14.11
C ASP A 425 -27.67 14.82 -14.72
N ARG A 426 -26.55 14.49 -14.03
CA ARG A 426 -25.56 13.54 -14.56
C ARG A 426 -26.11 12.12 -14.66
N LEU A 427 -26.92 11.69 -13.69
CA LEU A 427 -27.55 10.37 -13.70
C LEU A 427 -28.65 10.26 -14.75
N ALA A 428 -29.40 11.34 -15.01
CA ALA A 428 -30.34 11.39 -16.13
C ALA A 428 -29.62 11.21 -17.48
N ARG A 429 -28.44 11.82 -17.64
CA ARG A 429 -27.58 11.65 -18.83
C ARG A 429 -27.01 10.24 -18.97
N LEU A 430 -26.80 9.53 -17.86
CA LEU A 430 -26.42 8.12 -17.84
C LEU A 430 -27.63 7.17 -18.09
N GLY A 431 -28.83 7.71 -18.25
CA GLY A 431 -30.03 6.92 -18.56
C GLY A 431 -30.62 6.18 -17.37
N LEU A 432 -30.31 6.59 -16.13
CA LEU A 432 -30.88 5.96 -14.95
C LEU A 432 -32.41 6.21 -14.86
N PRO A 433 -33.19 5.24 -14.34
CA PRO A 433 -34.62 5.44 -14.08
C PRO A 433 -34.87 6.59 -13.10
N SER A 434 -35.94 7.36 -13.31
CA SER A 434 -36.30 8.51 -12.49
C SER A 434 -36.47 8.17 -11.00
N GLU A 435 -36.94 6.96 -10.69
CA GLU A 435 -37.07 6.47 -9.31
C GLU A 435 -35.71 6.38 -8.61
N ARG A 436 -34.70 5.81 -9.27
CA ARG A 436 -33.33 5.73 -8.71
C ARG A 436 -32.70 7.10 -8.59
N ILE A 437 -32.89 7.98 -9.57
CA ILE A 437 -32.42 9.37 -9.50
C ILE A 437 -33.01 10.07 -8.28
N GLN A 438 -34.31 9.91 -8.04
CA GLN A 438 -34.99 10.50 -6.88
C GLN A 438 -34.48 9.91 -5.56
N LYS A 439 -34.20 8.59 -5.50
CA LYS A 439 -33.59 7.94 -4.34
C LYS A 439 -32.19 8.49 -4.04
N VAL A 440 -31.31 8.60 -5.05
CA VAL A 440 -29.97 9.20 -4.90
C VAL A 440 -30.08 10.65 -4.40
N ARG A 441 -30.98 11.43 -4.98
CA ARG A 441 -31.24 12.81 -4.56
C ARG A 441 -31.63 12.89 -3.09
N GLN A 442 -32.54 12.04 -2.64
CA GLN A 442 -33.00 11.99 -1.25
C GLN A 442 -31.88 11.58 -0.28
N MET A 443 -31.03 10.63 -0.67
CA MET A 443 -29.87 10.22 0.12
C MET A 443 -28.89 11.37 0.34
N ILE A 444 -28.54 12.10 -0.72
CA ILE A 444 -27.63 13.25 -0.64
C ILE A 444 -28.25 14.34 0.25
N LEU A 445 -29.52 14.68 0.06
CA LEU A 445 -30.18 15.69 0.90
C LEU A 445 -30.23 15.30 2.39
N ALA A 446 -30.23 14.00 2.70
CA ALA A 446 -30.24 13.50 4.07
C ALA A 446 -28.89 13.67 4.79
N THR A 447 -27.77 13.88 4.08
CA THR A 447 -26.45 14.11 4.70
C THR A 447 -26.34 15.48 5.37
N ARG A 448 -27.24 16.42 5.09
CA ARG A 448 -27.22 17.73 5.76
C ARG A 448 -27.48 17.62 7.26
N ASP A 449 -28.50 16.84 7.63
CA ASP A 449 -29.00 16.76 9.01
C ASP A 449 -28.64 15.41 9.68
N HIS A 450 -28.28 14.40 8.88
CA HIS A 450 -28.06 13.01 9.28
C HIS A 450 -29.21 12.47 10.13
N ALA A 451 -30.45 12.87 9.83
CA ALA A 451 -31.63 12.39 10.54
C ALA A 451 -31.93 10.94 10.15
N SER A 452 -32.63 10.21 11.02
CA SER A 452 -33.12 8.87 10.65
C SER A 452 -34.14 8.98 9.51
N ALA A 453 -34.01 8.11 8.51
CA ALA A 453 -34.95 7.99 7.40
C ALA A 453 -35.71 6.65 7.46
N ASP A 454 -36.85 6.57 6.77
CA ASP A 454 -37.57 5.30 6.60
C ASP A 454 -36.83 4.35 5.63
N ASP A 455 -36.05 4.91 4.68
CA ASP A 455 -35.21 4.15 3.77
C ASP A 455 -33.93 3.65 4.47
N ALA A 456 -33.75 2.32 4.49
CA ALA A 456 -32.61 1.68 5.17
C ALA A 456 -31.27 2.08 4.55
N ASP A 457 -31.20 2.19 3.22
CA ASP A 457 -29.98 2.56 2.50
C ASP A 457 -29.55 4.00 2.83
N THR A 458 -30.50 4.92 3.00
CA THR A 458 -30.23 6.30 3.44
C THR A 458 -29.63 6.34 4.85
N ASN A 459 -30.10 5.48 5.76
CA ASN A 459 -29.50 5.35 7.08
C ASN A 459 -28.07 4.77 7.02
N ILE A 460 -27.82 3.80 6.12
CA ILE A 460 -26.48 3.27 5.88
C ILE A 460 -25.54 4.37 5.35
N LEU A 461 -25.97 5.11 4.34
CA LEU A 461 -25.17 6.18 3.74
C LEU A 461 -24.82 7.27 4.75
N THR A 462 -25.79 7.75 5.53
CA THR A 462 -25.54 8.79 6.55
C THR A 462 -24.74 8.26 7.74
N ASP A 463 -24.68 6.95 7.97
CA ASP A 463 -23.76 6.35 8.95
C ASP A 463 -22.33 6.20 8.39
N ILE A 464 -22.19 5.88 7.11
CA ILE A 464 -20.90 5.84 6.40
C ILE A 464 -20.23 7.21 6.41
N ASP A 465 -21.00 8.26 6.12
CA ASP A 465 -20.55 9.66 6.14
C ASP A 465 -20.01 10.05 7.54
N LEU A 466 -20.70 9.64 8.60
CA LEU A 466 -20.27 9.88 9.99
C LEU A 466 -19.20 8.91 10.50
N ALA A 467 -18.81 7.87 9.76
CA ALA A 467 -17.95 6.79 10.27
C ALA A 467 -16.53 7.25 10.65
N SER A 468 -16.10 8.40 10.14
CA SER A 468 -14.83 9.05 10.51
C SER A 468 -14.79 9.42 11.99
N LEU A 469 -15.94 9.72 12.60
CA LEU A 469 -16.04 10.08 14.02
C LEU A 469 -15.61 8.92 14.93
N GLY A 470 -15.89 7.68 14.54
CA GLY A 470 -15.59 6.48 15.32
C GLY A 470 -14.21 5.87 15.08
N GLN A 471 -13.33 6.52 14.32
CA GLN A 471 -11.98 6.04 14.05
C GLN A 471 -11.09 6.07 15.31
N PRO A 472 -9.97 5.31 15.34
CA PRO A 472 -8.97 5.46 16.40
C PRO A 472 -8.56 6.93 16.58
N ARG A 473 -8.33 7.35 17.84
CA ARG A 473 -8.08 8.75 18.22
C ARG A 473 -7.09 9.49 17.30
N SER A 474 -6.00 8.84 16.91
CA SER A 474 -4.99 9.45 16.03
C SER A 474 -5.53 9.79 14.64
N ALA A 475 -6.34 8.90 14.04
CA ALA A 475 -6.99 9.16 12.76
C ALA A 475 -8.08 10.23 12.88
N TYR A 476 -8.86 10.20 13.96
CA TYR A 476 -9.85 11.24 14.24
C TYR A 476 -9.21 12.63 14.39
N LEU A 477 -8.08 12.75 15.08
CA LEU A 477 -7.40 14.05 15.25
C LEU A 477 -6.79 14.57 13.94
N ARG A 478 -6.34 13.69 13.04
CA ARG A 478 -5.94 14.08 11.68
C ARG A 478 -7.13 14.66 10.92
N MET A 479 -8.25 13.93 10.89
CA MET A 479 -9.50 14.39 10.29
C MET A 479 -9.94 15.75 10.86
N ALA A 480 -9.95 15.93 12.18
CA ALA A 480 -10.31 17.20 12.80
C ALA A 480 -9.37 18.36 12.39
N THR A 481 -8.08 18.06 12.19
CA THR A 481 -7.09 19.03 11.70
C THR A 481 -7.34 19.39 10.24
N GLU A 482 -7.63 18.41 9.39
CA GLU A 482 -7.97 18.62 7.97
C GLU A 482 -9.25 19.45 7.83
N VAL A 483 -10.30 19.13 8.59
CA VAL A 483 -11.52 19.95 8.62
C VAL A 483 -11.20 21.37 9.10
N ARG A 484 -10.35 21.55 10.14
CA ARG A 484 -9.93 22.90 10.58
C ARG A 484 -9.27 23.69 9.44
N GLN A 485 -8.49 23.05 8.57
CA GLN A 485 -7.84 23.71 7.43
C GLN A 485 -8.85 24.21 6.40
N GLU A 486 -9.93 23.47 6.13
CA GLU A 486 -11.00 23.93 5.22
C GLU A 486 -11.72 25.17 5.76
N TYR A 487 -11.75 25.34 7.08
CA TYR A 487 -12.32 26.50 7.77
C TYR A 487 -11.27 27.55 8.17
N ALA A 488 -10.09 27.55 7.52
CA ALA A 488 -8.97 28.48 7.82
C ALA A 488 -9.36 29.97 7.81
N ARG A 489 -10.43 30.34 7.08
CA ARG A 489 -10.94 31.73 7.02
C ARG A 489 -11.49 32.25 8.35
N TYR A 490 -11.90 31.37 9.25
CA TYR A 490 -12.41 31.76 10.57
C TYR A 490 -11.26 31.83 11.57
N ASP A 491 -11.29 32.86 12.42
CA ASP A 491 -10.42 32.95 13.58
C ASP A 491 -10.66 31.78 14.55
N GLU A 492 -9.71 31.57 15.45
CA GLU A 492 -9.74 30.42 16.36
C GLU A 492 -10.94 30.45 17.31
N ALA A 493 -11.37 31.61 17.81
CA ALA A 493 -12.50 31.71 18.72
C ALA A 493 -13.82 31.35 18.01
N THR A 494 -14.03 31.92 16.82
CA THR A 494 -15.21 31.67 15.98
C THR A 494 -15.26 30.20 15.55
N TRP A 495 -14.13 29.64 15.10
CA TRP A 495 -14.02 28.22 14.75
C TRP A 495 -14.32 27.32 15.95
N ASN A 496 -13.66 27.54 17.10
CA ASN A 496 -13.81 26.68 18.28
C ASN A 496 -15.27 26.67 18.76
N ALA A 497 -15.93 27.83 18.80
CA ALA A 497 -17.35 27.93 19.16
C ALA A 497 -18.28 27.25 18.13
N GLY A 498 -18.00 27.39 16.84
CA GLY A 498 -18.74 26.72 15.76
C GLY A 498 -18.60 25.21 15.80
N ARG A 499 -17.35 24.72 15.82
CA ARG A 499 -17.02 23.30 15.86
C ARG A 499 -17.61 22.64 17.10
N ARG A 500 -17.48 23.25 18.28
CA ARG A 500 -18.05 22.69 19.52
C ARG A 500 -19.57 22.51 19.44
N ARG A 501 -20.30 23.46 18.86
CA ARG A 501 -21.76 23.31 18.64
C ARG A 501 -22.11 22.09 17.79
N VAL A 502 -21.33 21.82 16.73
CA VAL A 502 -21.54 20.62 15.88
C VAL A 502 -21.27 19.34 16.67
N LEU A 503 -20.17 19.28 17.41
CA LEU A 503 -19.83 18.11 18.23
C LEU A 503 -20.88 17.87 19.34
N GLU A 504 -21.31 18.92 20.03
CA GLU A 504 -22.35 18.89 21.06
C GLU A 504 -23.70 18.43 20.49
N HIS A 505 -24.05 18.85 19.27
CA HIS A 505 -25.25 18.38 18.57
C HIS A 505 -25.25 16.87 18.37
N PHE A 506 -24.13 16.28 17.93
CA PHE A 506 -24.02 14.82 17.80
C PHE A 506 -24.01 14.10 19.15
N LEU A 507 -23.33 14.65 20.17
CA LEU A 507 -23.30 14.08 21.51
C LEU A 507 -24.68 14.04 22.17
N ALA A 508 -25.53 15.04 21.89
CA ALA A 508 -26.89 15.14 22.41
C ALA A 508 -27.85 14.08 21.83
N ARG A 509 -27.50 13.44 20.70
CA ARG A 509 -28.32 12.37 20.11
C ARG A 509 -28.29 11.13 21.00
N PRO A 510 -29.41 10.39 21.15
CA PRO A 510 -29.40 9.09 21.84
C PRO A 510 -28.44 8.08 21.21
N ARG A 511 -28.27 8.14 19.88
CA ARG A 511 -27.31 7.37 19.09
C ARG A 511 -26.77 8.24 17.97
N ILE A 512 -25.46 8.18 17.70
CA ILE A 512 -24.83 8.88 16.58
C ILE A 512 -25.14 8.12 15.28
N TYR A 513 -24.97 6.79 15.32
CA TYR A 513 -25.23 5.91 14.18
C TYR A 513 -26.63 5.30 14.24
N LYS A 514 -27.31 5.13 13.10
CA LYS A 514 -28.69 4.59 13.03
C LYS A 514 -28.73 3.07 12.90
N THR A 515 -27.76 2.49 12.21
CA THR A 515 -27.72 1.06 11.91
C THR A 515 -26.98 0.26 12.98
N PRO A 516 -27.38 -1.01 13.24
CA PRO A 516 -26.72 -1.84 14.26
C PRO A 516 -25.22 -2.03 14.03
N HIS A 517 -24.80 -2.16 12.77
CA HIS A 517 -23.41 -2.39 12.40
C HIS A 517 -22.49 -1.25 12.85
N PHE A 518 -22.83 -0.01 12.50
CA PHE A 518 -22.02 1.15 12.88
C PHE A 518 -22.17 1.50 14.37
N GLN A 519 -23.35 1.29 14.97
CA GLN A 519 -23.52 1.45 16.42
C GLN A 519 -22.58 0.55 17.22
N MET A 520 -22.53 -0.74 16.90
CA MET A 520 -21.70 -1.70 17.63
C MET A 520 -20.20 -1.43 17.45
N ARG A 521 -19.78 -0.98 16.26
CA ARG A 521 -18.36 -0.78 15.93
C ARG A 521 -17.83 0.58 16.37
N LEU A 522 -18.62 1.64 16.21
CA LEU A 522 -18.11 3.02 16.18
C LEU A 522 -18.70 3.95 17.26
N GLU A 523 -19.87 3.64 17.83
CA GLU A 523 -20.58 4.58 18.73
C GLU A 523 -19.74 5.00 19.94
N LYS A 524 -19.12 4.02 20.63
CA LYS A 524 -18.31 4.28 21.82
C LYS A 524 -17.13 5.20 21.49
N MET A 525 -16.33 4.82 20.49
CA MET A 525 -15.15 5.57 20.09
C MET A 525 -15.51 6.97 19.57
N ALA A 526 -16.62 7.08 18.83
CA ALA A 526 -17.12 8.37 18.35
C ALA A 526 -17.42 9.31 19.52
N ARG A 527 -18.17 8.87 20.52
CA ARG A 527 -18.47 9.70 21.70
C ARG A 527 -17.20 10.11 22.44
N GLU A 528 -16.29 9.17 22.68
CA GLU A 528 -15.00 9.45 23.33
C GLU A 528 -14.18 10.50 22.56
N ASN A 529 -14.18 10.43 21.22
CA ASN A 529 -13.50 11.37 20.34
C ASN A 529 -14.14 12.77 20.38
N LEU A 530 -15.46 12.84 20.21
CA LEU A 530 -16.21 14.10 20.25
C LEU A 530 -16.06 14.81 21.60
N GLU A 531 -16.19 14.08 22.72
CA GLU A 531 -16.02 14.63 24.06
C GLU A 531 -14.61 15.18 24.31
N TYR A 532 -13.59 14.48 23.79
CA TYR A 532 -12.22 14.93 23.90
C TYR A 532 -11.96 16.20 23.10
N GLU A 533 -12.45 16.27 21.85
CA GLU A 533 -12.31 17.47 21.03
C GLU A 533 -13.05 18.65 21.68
N CYS A 534 -14.28 18.44 22.17
CA CYS A 534 -15.02 19.46 22.93
C CYS A 534 -14.22 20.02 24.12
N LYS A 535 -13.61 19.15 24.94
CA LYS A 535 -12.77 19.56 26.07
C LYS A 535 -11.54 20.36 25.60
N THR A 536 -10.89 19.90 24.54
CA THR A 536 -9.69 20.54 23.98
C THR A 536 -10.01 21.92 23.42
N LEU A 537 -11.11 22.07 22.68
CA LEU A 537 -11.57 23.34 22.13
C LEU A 537 -11.97 24.33 23.25
N ALA A 538 -12.61 23.85 24.31
CA ALA A 538 -12.96 24.69 25.46
C ALA A 538 -11.72 25.21 26.20
N ALA A 539 -10.68 24.39 26.37
CA ALA A 539 -9.43 24.80 27.00
C ALA A 539 -8.68 25.86 26.17
N ARG A 540 -8.73 25.77 24.84
CA ARG A 540 -8.11 26.76 23.94
C ARG A 540 -8.84 28.09 23.88
N ALA A 541 -10.14 28.12 24.15
CA ALA A 541 -10.92 29.36 24.20
C ALA A 541 -10.77 30.15 25.52
N ALA A 542 -10.13 29.55 26.54
CA ALA A 542 -9.90 30.17 27.85
C ALA A 542 -8.52 30.84 27.98
N VAL A 543 -7.69 30.73 26.94
CA VAL A 543 -6.39 31.41 26.75
C VAL A 543 -6.59 32.52 25.73
#